data_AF-D6CTL9-F1
#
_entry.id   AF-D6CTL9-F1
#
_cell.length_a   1.000
_cell.length_b   1.000
_cell.length_c   1.000
_cell.angle_alpha   90.00
_cell.angle_beta   90.00
_cell.angle_gamma   90.00
#
_symmetry.space_group_name_H-M   'P 1'
#
loop_
_entity.id
_entity.type
_entity.pdbx_description
1 polymer ?
#
loop_
_entity_poly.entity_id
_entity_poly.type
_entity_poly.pdbx_seq_one_letter_code
_entity_poly.pdbx_strand_id
1 'polypeptide(L)' 'MTLLELITGEDNATLEPAYCWWALAILVGLGLEVYAVLSGKPFDLQQYGIGIGALLAGAGFSKHLGS' A
#
# COMPACT_ATOMS: atom_id res chain seq x y z
N MET A 1 -13.96 -13.94 -12.80
CA MET A 1 -13.21 -12.90 -12.08
C MET A 1 -12.56 -12.02 -13.12
N THR A 2 -13.11 -10.83 -13.34
CA THR A 2 -12.53 -9.87 -14.29
C THR A 2 -11.49 -8.99 -13.58
N LEU A 3 -10.57 -8.37 -14.33
CA LEU A 3 -9.56 -7.48 -13.74
C LEU A 3 -10.16 -6.30 -12.97
N LEU A 4 -11.39 -5.88 -13.33
CA LEU A 4 -12.12 -4.79 -12.68
C LEU A 4 -12.56 -5.20 -11.26
N GLU A 5 -13.17 -6.39 -11.15
CA GLU A 5 -13.63 -7.02 -9.89
C GLU A 5 -12.52 -7.13 -8.84
N LEU A 6 -11.27 -7.29 -9.28
CA LEU A 6 -10.11 -7.38 -8.39
C LEU A 6 -9.80 -6.06 -7.66
N ILE A 7 -10.18 -4.92 -8.23
CA ILE A 7 -9.83 -3.56 -7.75
C ILE A 7 -11.02 -2.85 -7.12
N THR A 8 -12.23 -3.30 -7.44
CA THR A 8 -13.48 -2.68 -6.97
C THR A 8 -14.25 -3.51 -5.94
N GLY A 9 -13.76 -4.71 -5.59
CA GLY A 9 -14.44 -5.58 -4.64
C GLY A 9 -15.79 -6.09 -5.17
N GLU A 10 -16.87 -5.85 -4.43
CA GLU A 10 -18.18 -6.51 -4.64
C GLU A 10 -19.02 -5.89 -5.77
N ASP A 11 -18.84 -4.61 -6.07
CA ASP A 11 -19.80 -3.81 -6.83
C ASP A 11 -19.31 -3.36 -8.22
N ASN A 12 -18.10 -3.76 -8.66
CA ASN A 12 -17.54 -3.42 -9.98
C ASN A 12 -17.53 -1.90 -10.30
N ALA A 13 -17.70 -1.05 -9.28
CA ALA A 13 -17.92 0.39 -9.42
C ALA A 13 -17.10 1.21 -8.41
N THR A 14 -17.03 0.77 -7.15
CA THR A 14 -16.29 1.48 -6.10
C THR A 14 -14.87 0.94 -6.01
N LEU A 15 -13.86 1.72 -6.42
CA LEU A 15 -12.47 1.34 -6.17
C LEU A 15 -12.22 1.24 -4.67
N GLU A 16 -11.76 0.07 -4.22
CA GLU A 16 -11.40 -0.12 -2.82
C GLU A 16 -10.16 0.72 -2.51
N PRO A 17 -10.25 1.74 -1.62
CA PRO A 17 -9.13 2.64 -1.36
C PRO A 17 -7.88 1.90 -0.89
N ALA A 18 -8.06 0.75 -0.23
CA ALA A 18 -6.98 -0.12 0.23
C ALA A 18 -6.03 -0.54 -0.92
N TYR A 19 -6.55 -0.87 -2.10
CA TYR A 19 -5.71 -1.25 -3.24
C TYR A 19 -4.95 -0.06 -3.83
N CYS A 20 -5.57 1.13 -3.85
CA CYS A 20 -4.88 2.35 -4.26
C CYS A 20 -3.73 2.70 -3.31
N TRP A 21 -3.95 2.58 -2.00
CA TRP A 21 -2.90 2.84 -0.99
C TRP A 21 -1.77 1.80 -1.06
N TRP A 22 -2.10 0.52 -1.33
CA TRP A 22 -1.11 -0.52 -1.58
C TRP A 22 -0.26 -0.24 -2.82
N ALA A 23 -0.88 0.16 -3.93
CA ALA A 23 -0.16 0.50 -5.15
C ALA A 23 0.80 1.69 -4.94
N LEU A 24 0.35 2.72 -4.21
CA LEU A 24 1.20 3.85 -3.83
C LEU A 24 2.36 3.43 -2.94
N ALA A 25 2.14 2.56 -1.95
CA ALA A 25 3.21 2.06 -1.10
C ALA A 25 4.26 1.27 -1.90
N ILE A 26 3.85 0.44 -2.86
CA ILE A 26 4.79 -0.27 -3.74
C ILE A 26 5.61 0.71 -4.58
N LEU A 27 4.99 1.71 -5.19
CA LEU A 27 5.69 2.72 -5.99
C LEU A 27 6.70 3.52 -5.16
N VAL A 28 6.34 3.92 -3.94
CA VAL A 28 7.24 4.63 -3.02
C VAL A 28 8.38 3.72 -2.57
N GLY A 29 8.10 2.46 -2.24
CA GLY A 29 9.12 1.47 -1.88
C GLY A 29 10.16 1.28 -2.98
N LEU A 30 9.72 1.08 -4.23
CA LEU A 30 10.60 0.96 -5.39
C LEU A 30 11.43 2.24 -5.62
N GLY A 31 10.81 3.42 -5.46
CA GLY A 31 11.53 4.69 -5.57
C GLY A 31 12.60 4.87 -4.48
N LEU A 32 12.29 4.48 -3.24
CA LEU A 32 13.23 4.50 -2.13
C LEU A 32 14.37 3.50 -2.31
N GLU A 33 14.08 2.31 -2.83
CA GLU A 33 15.10 1.31 -3.15
C GLU A 33 16.10 1.86 -4.17
N VAL A 34 15.62 2.42 -5.28
CA VAL A 34 16.48 3.07 -6.30
C VAL A 34 17.29 4.20 -5.68
N TYR A 35 16.66 5.07 -4.88
CA TYR A 35 17.35 6.17 -4.21
C TYR A 35 18.44 5.68 -3.24
N ALA A 36 18.20 4.60 -2.50
CA ALA A 36 19.17 4.02 -1.58
C ALA A 36 20.40 3.50 -2.34
N VAL A 37 20.19 2.79 -3.46
CA VAL A 37 21.26 2.33 -4.35
C VAL A 37 22.11 3.51 -4.84
N LEU A 38 21.48 4.59 -5.29
CA LEU A 38 22.20 5.79 -5.75
C LEU A 38 22.92 6.54 -4.62
N SER A 39 22.39 6.48 -3.41
CA SER A 39 22.92 7.17 -2.23
C SER A 39 23.98 6.37 -1.47
N GLY A 40 24.28 5.14 -1.90
CA GLY A 40 25.18 4.23 -1.20
C GLY A 40 24.67 3.80 0.19
N LYS A 41 23.35 3.85 0.41
CA LYS A 41 22.70 3.47 1.66
C LYS A 41 21.93 2.17 1.49
N PRO A 42 21.93 1.27 2.48
CA PRO A 42 21.09 0.08 2.42
C PRO A 42 19.61 0.48 2.55
N PHE A 43 18.76 -0.11 1.71
CA PHE A 43 17.31 -0.04 1.87
C PHE A 43 16.84 -1.23 2.71
N ASP A 44 16.21 -0.96 3.84
CA ASP A 44 15.61 -2.01 4.69
C ASP A 44 14.15 -2.22 4.28
N LEU A 45 13.94 -3.18 3.38
CA LEU A 45 12.62 -3.57 2.91
C LEU A 45 11.72 -4.10 4.04
N GLN A 46 12.31 -4.74 5.06
CA GLN A 46 11.55 -5.33 6.16
C GLN A 46 11.00 -4.23 7.07
N GLN A 47 11.83 -3.26 7.48
CA GLN A 47 11.34 -2.12 8.25
C GLN A 47 10.33 -1.29 7.47
N TYR A 48 10.58 -1.06 6.18
CA TYR A 48 9.63 -0.38 5.31
C TYR A 48 8.28 -1.12 5.26
N GLY A 49 8.30 -2.43 5.03
CA GLY A 49 7.10 -3.27 4.96
C GLY A 49 6.31 -3.30 6.27
N ILE A 50 7.01 -3.37 7.41
CA ILE A 50 6.36 -3.28 8.74
C ILE A 50 5.69 -1.92 8.92
N GLY A 51 6.37 -0.82 8.55
CA GLY A 51 5.83 0.54 8.66
C GLY A 51 4.59 0.75 7.80
N ILE A 52 4.63 0.34 6.54
CA ILE A 52 3.48 0.40 5.63
C ILE A 52 2.35 -0.51 6.13
N GLY A 53 2.66 -1.74 6.56
CA GLY A 53 1.69 -2.67 7.10
C GLY A 53 0.95 -2.10 8.32
N ALA A 54 1.67 -1.45 9.24
CA ALA A 54 1.07 -0.78 10.40
C ALA A 54 0.17 0.40 10.00
N LEU A 55 0.60 1.21 9.03
CA LEU A 55 -0.19 2.33 8.49
C LEU A 55 -1.49 1.86 7.85
N LEU A 56 -1.43 0.85 6.98
CA LEU A 56 -2.60 0.32 6.28
C LEU A 56 -3.55 -0.42 7.22
N ALA A 57 -3.03 -1.20 8.17
CA ALA A 57 -3.84 -1.85 9.19
C ALA A 57 -4.52 -0.80 10.10
N GLY A 58 -3.79 0.25 10.49
CA GLY A 58 -4.33 1.37 11.27
C GLY A 58 -5.41 2.15 10.51
N ALA A 59 -5.22 2.40 9.22
CA ALA A 59 -6.20 3.05 8.35
C ALA A 59 -7.48 2.20 8.19
N GLY A 60 -7.34 0.88 8.01
CA GLY A 60 -8.47 -0.04 7.98
C GLY A 60 -9.23 -0.10 9.31
N PHE A 61 -8.51 -0.13 10.43
CA PHE A 61 -9.10 -0.14 11.77
C PHE A 61 -9.84 1.16 12.11
N SER A 62 -9.30 2.32 11.72
CA SER A 62 -9.94 3.62 11.93
C SER A 62 -11.23 3.80 11.11
N LYS A 63 -11.33 3.17 9.92
CA LYS A 63 -12.59 3.10 9.16
C LYS A 63 -13.71 2.40 9.94
N HIS A 64 -13.38 1.38 10.75
CA HIS A 64 -14.36 0.65 11.55
C HIS A 64 -14.71 1.32 12.89
N LEU A 65 -13.85 2.18 13.43
CA LEU A 65 -14.11 2.95 14.65
C LEU A 65 -14.87 4.26 14.42
N GLY A 66 -14.89 4.77 13.19
CA GLY A 66 -15.56 6.01 12.81
C GLY A 66 -17.00 5.85 12.29
N SER A 67 -17.60 4.66 12.40
CA SER A 67 -18.98 4.35 12.00
C SER A 67 -19.91 4.19 13.18
#